data_AF-A0A136IIT8-F1
#
_entry.id   AF-A0A136IIT8-F1
#
_cell.length_a   1.000
_cell.length_b   1.000
_cell.length_c   1.000
_cell.angle_alpha   90.00
_cell.angle_beta   90.00
_cell.angle_gamma   90.00
#
_symmetry.space_group_name_H-M   'P 1'
#
loop_
_entity.id
_entity.type
_entity.pdbx_description
1 polymer ?
#
loop_
_entity_poly.entity_id
_entity_poly.type
_entity_poly.pdbx_seq_one_letter_code
_entity_poly.pdbx_strand_id
1 'polypeptide(L)' 'LGWGPRDAQLGDELWVLPGCLVPVVLRPNGNEGGQRIYVGPCLVPGLMRGEA' A
#
# COMPACT_ATOMS: atom_id res chain seq x y z
N LEU A 1 15.42 -2.34 2.07
CA LEU A 1 14.92 -2.18 0.69
C LEU A 1 13.82 -1.12 0.70
N GLY A 2 13.99 -0.03 -0.03
CA GLY A 2 13.07 1.13 -0.05
C GLY A 2 11.98 1.01 -1.12
N TRP A 3 11.21 -0.09 -1.09
CA TRP A 3 10.21 -0.38 -2.12
C TRP A 3 8.80 0.11 -1.78
N GLY A 4 8.66 0.88 -0.71
CA GLY A 4 7.42 1.54 -0.31
C GLY A 4 7.59 3.05 -0.17
N PRO A 5 6.50 3.75 0.15
CA PRO A 5 6.52 5.20 0.37
C PRO A 5 7.52 5.60 1.45
N ARG A 6 8.13 6.78 1.32
CA ARG A 6 9.09 7.29 2.31
C ARG A 6 8.48 7.49 3.69
N ASP A 7 7.18 7.78 3.73
CA ASP A 7 6.42 8.05 4.94
C ASP A 7 5.72 6.80 5.50
N ALA A 8 6.06 5.62 4.98
CA ALA A 8 5.56 4.36 5.50
C ALA A 8 6.06 4.14 6.93
N GLN A 9 5.16 3.70 7.80
CA GLN A 9 5.45 3.45 9.21
C GLN A 9 4.94 2.07 9.64
N LEU A 10 5.37 1.61 10.82
CA LEU A 10 4.87 0.38 11.41
C LEU A 10 3.36 0.47 11.63
N GLY A 11 2.64 -0.56 11.20
CA GLY A 11 1.17 -0.62 11.27
C GLY A 11 0.46 -0.14 10.01
N ASP A 12 1.18 0.41 9.02
CA ASP A 12 0.62 0.58 7.69
C ASP A 12 0.38 -0.77 7.02
N GLU A 13 -0.68 -0.83 6.22
CA GLU A 13 -1.18 -2.05 5.59
C GLU A 13 -0.93 -2.03 4.08
N LEU A 14 -0.64 -3.20 3.52
CA LEU A 14 -0.48 -3.39 2.09
C LEU A 14 -1.78 -3.90 1.47
N TRP A 15 -2.25 -3.22 0.43
CA TRP A 15 -3.50 -3.53 -0.24
C TRP A 15 -3.32 -3.66 -1.75
N VAL A 16 -4.03 -4.63 -2.33
CA VAL A 16 -4.23 -4.73 -3.78
C VAL A 16 -5.68 -4.33 -4.04
N LEU A 17 -5.88 -3.15 -4.65
CA LEU A 17 -7.19 -2.59 -4.91
C LEU A 17 -7.57 -2.75 -6.39
N PRO A 18 -8.80 -3.17 -6.72
CA PRO A 18 -9.28 -3.14 -8.09
C PRO A 18 -9.16 -1.74 -8.69
N GLY A 19 -8.57 -1.63 -9.89
CA GLY A 19 -8.35 -0.36 -10.58
C GLY A 19 -7.02 0.33 -10.26
N CYS A 20 -6.26 -0.14 -9.27
CA CYS A 20 -4.86 0.26 -9.10
C CYS A 20 -3.95 -0.66 -9.92
N LEU A 21 -2.99 -0.06 -10.64
CA LEU A 21 -1.99 -0.82 -11.41
C LEU A 21 -0.96 -1.51 -10.49
N VAL A 22 -0.73 -0.93 -9.31
CA VAL A 22 0.25 -1.40 -8.35
C VAL A 22 -0.38 -1.55 -6.96
N PRO A 23 0.10 -2.48 -6.11
CA PRO A 23 -0.13 -2.45 -4.68
C PRO A 23 0.10 -1.08 -4.05
N VAL A 24 -0.71 -0.78 -3.05
CA VAL A 24 -0.68 0.49 -2.32
C VAL A 24 -0.55 0.25 -0.83
N VAL A 25 0.04 1.22 -0.16
CA VAL A 25 0.14 1.28 1.30
C VAL A 25 -0.96 2.20 1.81
N LEU A 26 -1.75 1.69 2.75
CA LEU A 26 -2.85 2.37 3.40
C LEU A 26 -2.62 2.40 4.91
N ARG A 27 -2.95 3.51 5.56
CA ARG A 27 -2.88 3.66 7.02
C ARG A 27 -4.27 3.63 7.63
N PRO A 28 -4.51 2.78 8.65
CA PRO A 28 -5.74 2.84 9.43
C PRO A 28 -5.93 4.22 10.06
N ASN A 29 -7.10 4.83 9.89
CA ASN A 29 -7.41 6.15 10.47
C ASN A 29 -8.15 6.06 11.83
N GLY A 30 -8.23 4.87 12.44
CA GLY A 30 -8.91 4.65 13.72
C GLY A 30 -10.43 4.83 13.74
N ASN A 31 -11.02 5.39 12.68
CA ASN A 31 -12.47 5.57 12.57
C ASN A 31 -13.20 4.24 12.31
N GLU A 32 -14.32 4.05 13.00
CA GLU A 32 -15.16 2.84 12.91
C GLU A 32 -15.71 2.57 11.50
N GLY A 33 -15.68 3.55 10.61
CA GLY A 33 -16.14 3.44 9.21
C GLY A 33 -15.17 2.76 8.25
N GLY A 34 -14.07 2.17 8.73
CA GLY A 34 -13.11 1.43 7.87
C GLY A 34 -12.33 2.31 6.88
N GLN A 35 -12.36 3.63 7.07
CA GLN A 35 -11.62 4.58 6.26
C GLN A 35 -10.12 4.45 6.49
N ARG A 36 -9.36 4.55 5.41
CA ARG A 36 -7.91 4.47 5.41
C ARG A 36 -7.31 5.67 4.71
N ILE A 37 -6.16 6.11 5.20
CA ILE A 37 -5.37 7.17 4.57
C ILE A 37 -4.48 6.52 3.52
N TYR A 38 -4.49 7.05 2.30
CA TYR A 38 -3.56 6.61 1.26
C TYR A 38 -2.15 7.13 1.57
N VAL A 39 -1.19 6.22 1.78
CA VAL A 39 0.21 6.57 2.06
C VAL A 39 1.02 6.63 0.76
N GLY A 40 0.77 5.71 -0.17
CA GLY A 40 1.42 5.73 -1.48
C GLY A 40 1.51 4.37 -2.16
N PRO A 41 2.09 4.29 -3.37
CA PRO A 41 2.30 3.04 -4.07
C PRO A 41 3.49 2.27 -3.47
N CYS A 42 3.52 0.96 -3.67
CA CYS A 42 4.66 0.12 -3.30
C CYS A 42 4.91 -1.00 -4.30
N LEU A 43 6.17 -1.44 -4.38
CA LEU A 43 6.59 -2.58 -5.18
C LEU A 43 6.78 -3.80 -4.28
N VAL A 44 6.06 -4.89 -4.58
CA VAL A 44 6.16 -6.16 -3.88
C VAL A 44 6.63 -7.22 -4.88
N PRO A 45 7.93 -7.50 -4.98
CA PRO A 45 8.37 -8.56 -5.87
C PRO A 45 7.88 -9.91 -5.40
N GLY A 46 7.62 -10.77 -6.38
CA GLY A 46 6.88 -12.01 -6.19
C GLY A 46 5.38 -11.83 -6.39
N LEU A 47 4.80 -10.69 -5.99
CA LEU A 47 3.40 -10.36 -6.26
C LEU A 47 3.24 -9.71 -7.65
N MET A 48 4.17 -8.84 -8.05
CA MET A 48 4.15 -8.12 -9.33
C MET A 48 5.03 -8.80 -10.40
N ARG A 49 4.84 -10.11 -10.64
CA ARG A 49 5.61 -10.81 -11.68
C ARG A 49 5.13 -10.38 -13.07
N GLY A 50 6.00 -9.71 -13.82
CA GLY A 50 5.73 -9.25 -15.19
C GLY A 50 5.39 -7.77 -15.31
N GLU A 51 5.28 -7.05 -14.19
CA GLU A 51 5.35 -5.59 -14.22
C GLU A 51 6.82 -5.18 -14.36
N ALA A 52 7.14 -4.54 -15.48
CA ALA A 52 8.47 -4.15 -15.91
C ALA A 52 8.57 -2.63 -15.99
#